data_AF-A0A7S0FAE3-F1
#
_entry.id   AF-A0A7S0FAE3-F1
#
_cell.length_a   1.000
_cell.length_b   1.000
_cell.length_c   1.000
_cell.angle_alpha   90.00
_cell.angle_beta   90.00
_cell.angle_gamma   90.00
#
_symmetry.space_group_name_H-M   'P 1'
#
loop_
_entity.id
_entity.type
_entity.pdbx_description
1 polymer ?
#
loop_
_entity_poly.entity_id
_entity_poly.type
_entity_poly.pdbx_seq_one_letter_code
_entity_poly.pdbx_strand_id
1 'polypeptide(L)'
;MAQHRVTSVEVSATAVTVYKVVAGGDSLMAYNAAHKDDLDGIDSLQHAEWRALYTQFKRDHVIGTVPYRWEKGHSEAALVEATFAALDVVVLSGPLLHDINLSGGDKAAVIKSVLGLNRGEPLMDALGRQGKAALVKETEEEWELIIPHALLDALSFSERVVARFRRHPAIQITHRWCDACDGIWKPWQEGITLPECIPDLDMGWLGVRSSLCTETEEEALLATEQARPPASA
;
A
#
# COMPACT_ATOMS: atom_id res chain seq x y z
N MET A 1 -15.00 25.08 -7.28
CA MET A 1 -14.07 23.95 -7.50
C MET A 1 -13.42 23.64 -6.16
N ALA A 2 -13.71 22.49 -5.56
CA ALA A 2 -13.02 22.07 -4.35
C ALA A 2 -11.53 21.97 -4.69
N GLN A 3 -10.68 22.66 -3.95
CA GLN A 3 -9.24 22.57 -4.17
C GLN A 3 -8.81 21.13 -3.88
N HIS A 4 -8.24 20.45 -4.88
CA HIS A 4 -7.56 19.18 -4.73
C HIS A 4 -6.32 19.37 -3.84
N ARG A 5 -6.52 19.40 -2.52
CA ARG A 5 -5.45 19.57 -1.54
C ARG A 5 -4.82 18.22 -1.24
N VAL A 6 -3.50 18.19 -1.32
CA VAL A 6 -2.66 17.13 -0.78
C VAL A 6 -1.76 17.77 0.27
N THR A 7 -1.67 17.13 1.43
CA THR A 7 -0.68 17.45 2.46
C THR A 7 0.39 16.36 2.47
N SER A 8 1.58 16.74 2.92
CA SER A 8 2.70 15.82 3.10
C SER A 8 3.37 16.05 4.44
N VAL A 9 3.65 14.98 5.16
CA VAL A 9 4.46 14.99 6.39
C VAL A 9 5.56 13.95 6.24
N GLU A 10 6.79 14.31 6.63
CA GLU A 10 7.90 13.36 6.66
C GLU A 10 8.01 12.73 8.06
N VAL A 11 8.14 11.40 8.09
CA VAL A 11 8.28 10.61 9.31
C VAL A 11 9.47 9.68 9.14
N SER A 12 10.39 9.70 10.10
CA SER A 12 11.41 8.67 10.23
C SER A 12 10.90 7.58 11.17
N ALA A 13 10.74 6.38 10.64
CA ALA A 13 10.19 5.23 11.33
C ALA A 13 11.25 4.15 11.51
N THR A 14 11.12 3.34 12.57
CA THR A 14 12.01 2.20 12.84
C THR A 14 11.19 0.94 13.05
N ALA A 15 11.78 -0.22 12.75
CA ALA A 15 11.12 -1.52 12.87
C ALA A 15 9.75 -1.58 12.18
N VAL A 16 9.65 -1.02 10.96
CA VAL A 16 8.40 -1.01 10.20
C VAL A 16 8.19 -2.39 9.60
N THR A 17 7.14 -3.08 10.04
CA THR A 17 6.73 -4.36 9.47
C THR A 17 5.63 -4.16 8.45
N VAL A 18 5.73 -4.86 7.32
CA VAL A 18 4.73 -4.88 6.25
C VAL A 18 4.55 -6.28 5.68
N TYR A 19 3.45 -6.47 4.96
CA TYR A 19 3.19 -7.66 4.17
C TYR A 19 3.25 -7.40 2.67
N LYS A 20 3.66 -8.43 1.92
CA LYS A 20 3.56 -8.49 0.46
C LYS A 20 3.24 -9.90 -0.01
N VAL A 21 2.23 -10.03 -0.87
CA VAL A 21 2.06 -11.25 -1.66
C VAL A 21 3.01 -11.23 -2.86
N VAL A 22 3.85 -12.24 -3.00
CA VAL A 22 4.80 -12.43 -4.11
C VAL A 22 4.47 -13.73 -4.86
N ALA A 23 4.87 -13.82 -6.13
CA ALA A 23 4.85 -15.06 -6.90
C ALA A 23 6.19 -15.22 -7.65
N GLY A 24 6.53 -16.46 -8.02
CA GLY A 24 7.81 -16.75 -8.69
C GLY A 24 9.05 -16.68 -7.79
N GLY A 25 8.87 -16.48 -6.48
CA GLY A 25 9.92 -16.44 -5.47
C GLY A 25 9.33 -16.35 -4.06
N ASP A 26 10.21 -16.32 -3.06
CA ASP A 26 9.86 -16.35 -1.63
C ASP A 26 10.44 -15.15 -0.85
N SER A 27 10.93 -14.13 -1.55
CA SER A 27 11.56 -12.94 -0.98
C SER A 27 11.14 -11.68 -1.71
N LEU A 28 11.16 -10.54 -1.01
CA LEU A 28 10.97 -9.23 -1.62
C LEU A 28 12.05 -8.93 -2.64
N MET A 29 13.30 -9.31 -2.38
CA MET A 29 14.42 -9.10 -3.32
C MET A 29 14.27 -9.92 -4.60
N ALA A 30 13.89 -11.20 -4.51
CA ALA A 30 13.66 -12.01 -5.70
C ALA A 30 12.47 -11.48 -6.49
N TYR A 31 11.41 -11.04 -5.80
CA TYR A 31 10.28 -10.36 -6.42
C TYR A 31 10.75 -9.09 -7.14
N ASN A 32 11.43 -8.17 -6.46
CA ASN A 32 11.98 -6.91 -7.00
C ASN A 32 12.90 -7.13 -8.22
N ALA A 33 13.73 -8.17 -8.20
CA ALA A 33 14.64 -8.50 -9.29
C ALA A 33 13.94 -9.13 -10.50
N ALA A 34 12.95 -10.00 -10.26
CA ALA A 34 12.19 -10.66 -11.31
C ALA A 34 11.06 -9.79 -11.88
N HIS A 35 10.60 -8.79 -11.11
CA HIS A 35 9.40 -8.00 -11.38
C HIS A 35 9.77 -6.52 -11.51
N LYS A 36 10.12 -6.14 -12.74
CA LYS A 36 9.46 -5.00 -13.38
C LYS A 36 8.26 -5.57 -14.14
N ASP A 37 7.30 -6.18 -13.44
CA ASP A 37 6.24 -7.00 -14.06
C ASP A 37 5.04 -6.14 -14.53
N ASP A 38 4.01 -6.72 -15.13
CA ASP A 38 2.84 -5.95 -15.62
C ASP A 38 1.89 -5.44 -14.50
N LEU A 39 2.33 -5.31 -13.24
CA LEU A 39 1.70 -4.52 -12.18
C LEU A 39 2.55 -3.30 -11.79
N ASP A 40 3.85 -3.26 -12.07
CA ASP A 40 4.76 -2.13 -11.76
C ASP A 40 5.83 -1.86 -12.85
N GLY A 41 5.69 -2.47 -14.02
CA GLY A 41 6.61 -2.51 -15.16
C GLY A 41 6.01 -1.96 -16.45
N ILE A 42 6.53 -2.40 -17.60
CA ILE A 42 6.30 -1.73 -18.90
C ILE A 42 4.82 -1.79 -19.34
N ASP A 43 4.10 -2.87 -19.03
CA ASP A 43 2.68 -3.06 -19.33
C ASP A 43 1.80 -3.05 -18.06
N SER A 44 2.24 -2.30 -17.05
CA SER A 44 1.53 -2.17 -15.79
C SER A 44 0.15 -1.51 -15.92
N LEU A 45 -0.85 -2.03 -15.19
CA LEU A 45 -2.11 -1.33 -14.93
C LEU A 45 -1.90 -0.03 -14.14
N GLN A 46 -0.80 0.06 -13.40
CA GLN A 46 -0.39 1.25 -12.67
C GLN A 46 0.25 2.27 -13.62
N HIS A 47 -0.06 3.53 -13.34
CA HIS A 47 0.54 4.64 -14.05
C HIS A 47 2.07 4.67 -13.81
N ALA A 48 2.86 5.02 -14.83
CA ALA A 48 4.33 4.97 -14.79
C ALA A 48 4.99 5.75 -13.63
N GLU A 49 4.29 6.77 -13.12
CA GLU A 49 4.71 7.58 -11.96
C GLU A 49 4.78 6.77 -10.66
N TRP A 50 4.00 5.69 -10.57
CA TRP A 50 3.73 4.94 -9.34
C TRP A 50 4.38 3.55 -9.31
N ARG A 51 5.24 3.24 -10.28
CA ARG A 51 5.94 1.95 -10.38
C ARG A 51 6.85 1.71 -9.17
N ALA A 52 6.42 0.83 -8.28
CA ALA A 52 7.07 0.57 -7.00
C ALA A 52 6.54 -0.71 -6.34
N LEU A 53 7.16 -1.10 -5.22
CA LEU A 53 6.69 -2.20 -4.38
C LEU A 53 5.59 -1.71 -3.42
N TYR A 54 4.35 -2.12 -3.70
CA TYR A 54 3.19 -1.89 -2.83
C TYR A 54 3.09 -2.94 -1.73
N THR A 55 2.94 -2.48 -0.48
CA THR A 55 2.87 -3.35 0.71
C THR A 55 1.70 -2.97 1.60
N GLN A 56 1.20 -3.94 2.36
CA GLN A 56 -0.03 -3.84 3.16
C GLN A 56 0.25 -4.07 4.65
N PHE A 57 -0.62 -3.51 5.50
CA PHE A 57 -0.56 -3.70 6.96
C PHE A 57 -1.69 -4.60 7.49
N LYS A 58 -2.83 -4.62 6.81
CA LYS A 58 -4.05 -5.28 7.25
C LYS A 58 -4.21 -6.66 6.60
N ARG A 59 -4.67 -7.63 7.38
CA ARG A 59 -4.80 -9.03 6.95
C ARG A 59 -5.73 -9.17 5.75
N ASP A 60 -6.89 -8.56 5.82
CA ASP A 60 -7.92 -8.60 4.77
C ASP A 60 -7.43 -7.96 3.48
N HIS A 61 -6.78 -6.80 3.56
CA HIS A 61 -6.22 -6.11 2.40
C HIS A 61 -5.16 -6.97 1.72
N VAL A 62 -4.20 -7.52 2.48
CA VAL A 62 -3.15 -8.34 1.87
C VAL A 62 -3.67 -9.64 1.27
N ILE A 63 -4.64 -10.29 1.91
CA ILE A 63 -5.32 -11.48 1.36
C ILE A 63 -6.06 -11.12 0.07
N GLY A 64 -6.70 -9.95 0.03
CA GLY A 64 -7.36 -9.40 -1.15
C GLY A 64 -6.45 -9.24 -2.37
N THR A 65 -5.12 -9.19 -2.18
CA THR A 65 -4.15 -9.10 -3.29
C THR A 65 -3.69 -10.45 -3.86
N VAL A 66 -4.04 -11.58 -3.21
CA VAL A 66 -3.67 -12.92 -3.69
C VAL A 66 -4.25 -13.23 -5.08
N PRO A 67 -5.53 -12.93 -5.38
CA PRO A 67 -6.12 -13.18 -6.70
C PRO A 67 -5.36 -12.55 -7.87
N TYR A 68 -4.70 -11.40 -7.67
CA TYR A 68 -3.91 -10.76 -8.72
C TYR A 68 -2.77 -11.65 -9.23
N ARG A 69 -2.26 -12.59 -8.42
CA ARG A 69 -1.24 -13.57 -8.87
C ARG A 69 -1.85 -14.62 -9.79
N TRP A 70 -3.12 -14.97 -9.61
CA TRP A 70 -3.84 -15.93 -10.44
C TRP A 70 -4.19 -15.37 -11.81
N GLU A 71 -4.53 -14.08 -11.86
CA GLU A 71 -4.77 -13.33 -13.09
C GLU A 71 -3.53 -13.29 -13.97
N LYS A 72 -2.34 -13.22 -13.36
CA LYS A 72 -1.03 -13.31 -14.05
C LYS A 72 -0.58 -14.75 -14.37
N GLY A 73 -1.41 -15.75 -14.08
CA GLY A 73 -1.14 -17.14 -14.47
C GLY A 73 -0.24 -17.92 -13.52
N HIS A 74 0.13 -17.36 -12.36
CA HIS A 74 0.88 -18.11 -11.36
C HIS A 74 0.01 -19.23 -10.74
N SER A 75 0.64 -20.35 -10.40
CA SER A 75 -0.01 -21.47 -9.71
C SER A 75 0.12 -21.40 -8.18
N GLU A 76 1.14 -20.70 -7.69
CA GLU A 76 1.44 -20.50 -6.29
C GLU A 76 1.82 -19.04 -6.00
N ALA A 77 1.55 -18.61 -4.78
CA ALA A 77 1.97 -17.32 -4.25
C ALA A 77 2.42 -17.49 -2.79
N ALA A 78 3.34 -16.64 -2.34
CA ALA A 78 3.80 -16.58 -0.96
C ALA A 78 3.45 -15.21 -0.36
N LEU A 79 3.06 -15.20 0.90
CA LEU A 79 2.96 -13.98 1.69
C LEU A 79 4.25 -13.81 2.49
N VAL A 80 4.95 -12.73 2.20
CA VAL A 80 6.19 -12.34 2.87
C VAL A 80 5.88 -11.25 3.87
N GLU A 81 6.33 -11.47 5.11
CA GLU A 81 6.43 -10.44 6.15
C GLU A 81 7.86 -9.89 6.12
N ALA A 82 8.01 -8.57 6.03
CA ALA A 82 9.30 -7.92 6.07
C ALA A 82 9.32 -6.82 7.13
N THR A 83 10.39 -6.77 7.90
CA THR A 83 10.63 -5.74 8.92
C THR A 83 11.85 -4.92 8.54
N PHE A 84 11.61 -3.66 8.20
CA PHE A 84 12.64 -2.68 7.88
C PHE A 84 13.21 -2.06 9.15
N ALA A 85 14.54 -2.02 9.25
CA ALA A 85 15.21 -1.46 10.42
C ALA A 85 14.90 0.03 10.60
N ALA A 86 14.94 0.79 9.50
CA ALA A 86 14.59 2.20 9.45
C ALA A 86 14.04 2.58 8.07
N LEU A 87 13.11 3.53 8.03
CA LEU A 87 12.54 4.10 6.82
C LEU A 87 12.30 5.60 7.01
N ASP A 88 12.68 6.40 6.01
CA ASP A 88 12.15 7.75 5.87
C ASP A 88 10.90 7.69 4.97
N VAL A 89 9.78 8.18 5.49
CA VAL A 89 8.46 8.00 4.87
C VAL A 89 7.83 9.36 4.64
N VAL A 90 7.38 9.62 3.42
CA VAL A 90 6.51 10.75 3.08
C VAL A 90 5.06 10.28 3.20
N VAL A 91 4.39 10.71 4.26
CA VAL A 91 2.97 10.47 4.47
C VAL A 91 2.19 11.45 3.61
N LEU A 92 1.45 10.92 2.64
CA LEU A 92 0.62 11.69 1.72
C LEU A 92 -0.85 11.54 2.11
N SER A 93 -1.57 12.64 2.22
CA SER A 93 -2.97 12.64 2.63
C SER A 93 -3.77 13.72 1.91
N GLY A 94 -5.06 13.46 1.70
CA GLY A 94 -6.02 14.44 1.18
C GLY A 94 -6.97 13.86 0.13
N PRO A 95 -8.10 14.53 -0.14
CA PRO A 95 -9.18 14.01 -0.98
C PRO A 95 -8.77 13.66 -2.41
N LEU A 96 -7.72 14.30 -2.93
CA LEU A 96 -7.20 14.01 -4.28
C LEU A 96 -6.77 12.56 -4.45
N LEU A 97 -6.25 11.92 -3.39
CA LEU A 97 -5.73 10.55 -3.48
C LEU A 97 -6.87 9.55 -3.73
N HIS A 98 -8.07 9.86 -3.25
CA HIS A 98 -9.29 9.06 -3.38
C HIS A 98 -10.12 9.40 -4.62
N ASP A 99 -9.77 10.47 -5.35
CA ASP A 99 -10.57 10.92 -6.49
C ASP A 99 -10.41 9.97 -7.68
N ILE A 100 -11.50 9.27 -8.01
CA ILE A 100 -11.57 8.33 -9.14
C ILE A 100 -11.52 9.03 -10.51
N ASN A 101 -11.76 10.35 -10.56
CA ASN A 101 -11.76 11.12 -11.80
C ASN A 101 -10.36 11.62 -12.16
N LEU A 102 -9.39 11.49 -11.25
CA LEU A 102 -8.00 11.89 -11.47
C LEU A 102 -7.15 10.67 -11.83
N SER A 103 -6.38 10.78 -12.92
CA SER A 103 -5.43 9.74 -13.29
C SER A 103 -4.29 9.67 -12.27
N GLY A 104 -3.59 8.53 -12.23
CA GLY A 104 -2.36 8.41 -11.42
C GLY A 104 -1.31 9.48 -11.77
N GLY A 105 -1.27 9.94 -13.03
CA GLY A 105 -0.40 11.02 -13.50
C GLY A 105 -0.78 12.39 -12.93
N ASP A 106 -2.09 12.71 -12.92
CA ASP A 106 -2.58 13.96 -12.33
C ASP A 106 -2.27 14.01 -10.82
N LYS A 107 -2.53 12.89 -10.12
CA LYS A 107 -2.22 12.76 -8.69
C LYS A 107 -0.72 12.96 -8.44
N ALA A 108 0.13 12.28 -9.21
CA ALA A 108 1.58 12.40 -9.11
C ALA A 108 2.09 13.81 -9.41
N ALA A 109 1.51 14.51 -10.40
CA ALA A 109 1.89 15.88 -10.73
C ALA A 109 1.65 16.85 -9.57
N VAL A 110 0.52 16.71 -8.86
CA VAL A 110 0.23 17.51 -7.67
C VAL A 110 1.19 17.18 -6.54
N ILE A 111 1.41 15.89 -6.24
CA ILE A 111 2.36 15.45 -5.21
C ILE A 111 3.77 15.97 -5.49
N LYS A 112 4.27 15.84 -6.72
CA LYS A 112 5.57 16.37 -7.12
C LYS A 112 5.67 17.88 -6.89
N SER A 113 4.59 18.62 -7.16
CA SER A 113 4.56 20.07 -6.91
C SER A 113 4.61 20.40 -5.41
N VAL A 114 3.94 19.62 -4.55
CA VAL A 114 3.94 19.81 -3.09
C VAL A 114 5.33 19.51 -2.52
N LEU A 115 5.97 18.45 -3.01
CA LEU A 115 7.27 17.98 -2.52
C LEU A 115 8.48 18.68 -3.17
N GLY A 116 8.25 19.59 -4.13
CA GLY A 116 9.33 20.26 -4.87
C GLY A 116 10.16 19.31 -5.75
N LEU A 117 9.56 18.22 -6.24
CA LEU A 117 10.23 17.22 -7.08
C LEU A 117 10.24 17.62 -8.55
N ASN A 118 11.22 17.10 -9.30
CA ASN A 118 11.32 17.34 -10.74
C ASN A 118 10.13 16.71 -11.48
N ARG A 119 9.42 17.53 -12.26
CA ARG A 119 8.25 17.08 -13.04
C ARG A 119 8.60 16.10 -14.15
N GLY A 120 9.81 16.18 -14.73
CA GLY A 120 10.24 15.36 -15.86
C GLY A 120 10.59 13.91 -15.50
N GLU A 121 10.36 13.51 -14.25
CA GLU A 121 10.76 12.22 -13.74
C GLU A 121 9.60 11.52 -13.01
N PRO A 122 9.52 10.17 -13.05
CA PRO A 122 8.57 9.41 -12.24
C PRO A 122 8.66 9.72 -10.74
N LEU A 123 7.52 9.89 -10.09
CA LEU A 123 7.40 10.19 -8.66
C LEU A 123 8.17 9.20 -7.78
N MET A 124 7.98 7.89 -7.96
CA MET A 124 8.63 6.89 -7.09
C MET A 124 10.15 6.83 -7.32
N ASP A 125 10.64 7.08 -8.53
CA ASP A 125 12.08 7.19 -8.80
C ASP A 125 12.70 8.40 -8.08
N ALA A 126 11.99 9.53 -8.09
CA ALA A 126 12.42 10.75 -7.43
C ALA A 126 12.47 10.59 -5.90
N LEU A 127 11.46 9.94 -5.31
CA LEU A 127 11.45 9.59 -3.89
C LEU A 127 12.55 8.59 -3.53
N GLY A 128 12.75 7.55 -4.35
CA GLY A 128 13.78 6.53 -4.14
C GLY A 128 15.19 7.12 -4.09
N ARG A 129 15.51 8.09 -4.96
CA ARG A 129 16.80 8.80 -4.89
C ARG A 129 16.98 9.67 -3.67
N GLN A 130 15.89 10.07 -3.02
CA GLN A 130 15.95 10.77 -1.74
C GLN A 130 15.98 9.81 -0.54
N GLY A 131 15.99 8.49 -0.77
CA GLY A 131 15.94 7.51 0.31
C GLY A 131 14.56 7.35 0.95
N LYS A 132 13.49 7.83 0.29
CA LYS A 132 12.15 7.94 0.88
C LYS A 132 11.15 6.94 0.29
N ALA A 133 10.36 6.33 1.15
CA ALA A 133 9.12 5.63 0.77
C ALA A 133 7.93 6.59 0.81
N ALA A 134 6.82 6.22 0.16
CA ALA A 134 5.55 6.93 0.30
C ALA A 134 4.60 6.10 1.15
N LEU A 135 3.89 6.74 2.07
CA LEU A 135 2.73 6.14 2.72
C LEU A 135 1.48 6.88 2.24
N VAL A 136 0.61 6.16 1.55
CA VAL A 136 -0.59 6.72 0.91
C VAL A 136 -1.81 6.13 1.58
N LYS A 137 -2.80 7.00 1.80
CA LYS A 137 -4.13 6.60 2.22
C LYS A 137 -4.99 6.44 0.96
N GLU A 138 -5.35 5.22 0.58
CA GLU A 138 -6.22 4.95 -0.60
C GLU A 138 -7.70 4.97 -0.25
N THR A 139 -8.05 4.66 1.00
CA THR A 139 -9.39 4.83 1.57
C THR A 139 -9.29 5.29 3.02
N GLU A 140 -10.40 5.59 3.69
CA GLU A 140 -10.38 6.01 5.10
C GLU A 140 -9.72 4.97 6.04
N GLU A 141 -9.71 3.70 5.65
CA GLU A 141 -9.19 2.60 6.46
C GLU A 141 -7.96 1.91 5.86
N GLU A 142 -7.58 2.29 4.63
CA GLU A 142 -6.52 1.62 3.89
C GLU A 142 -5.29 2.51 3.72
N TRP A 143 -4.24 2.11 4.44
CA TRP A 143 -2.89 2.62 4.28
C TRP A 143 -2.06 1.63 3.48
N GLU A 144 -1.34 2.16 2.49
CA GLU A 144 -0.37 1.42 1.70
C GLU A 144 1.00 2.08 1.83
N LEU A 145 2.01 1.27 2.18
CA LEU A 145 3.40 1.70 2.10
C LEU A 145 3.96 1.28 0.75
N ILE A 146 4.40 2.28 0.00
CA ILE A 146 4.88 2.15 -1.37
C ILE A 146 6.40 2.42 -1.35
N ILE A 147 7.17 1.38 -1.63
CA ILE A 147 8.64 1.40 -1.57
C ILE A 147 9.19 1.45 -2.99
N PRO A 148 9.90 2.52 -3.39
CA PRO A 148 10.59 2.57 -4.68
C PRO A 148 11.49 1.34 -4.90
N HIS A 149 11.45 0.74 -6.08
CA HIS A 149 12.28 -0.44 -6.39
C HIS A 149 13.78 -0.17 -6.18
N ALA A 150 14.24 1.03 -6.55
CA ALA A 150 15.64 1.44 -6.37
C ALA A 150 16.02 1.66 -4.90
N LEU A 151 15.04 1.88 -4.02
CA LEU A 151 15.29 2.05 -2.58
C LEU A 151 15.46 0.70 -1.89
N LEU A 152 14.72 -0.33 -2.31
CA LEU A 152 14.68 -1.62 -1.60
C LEU A 152 16.07 -2.23 -1.37
N ASP A 153 16.93 -2.20 -2.40
CA ASP A 153 18.30 -2.75 -2.33
C ASP A 153 19.22 -2.01 -1.33
N ALA A 154 18.89 -0.78 -0.98
CA ALA A 154 19.64 0.06 -0.04
C ALA A 154 19.13 -0.06 1.41
N LEU A 155 17.97 -0.69 1.62
CA LEU A 155 17.36 -0.83 2.93
C LEU A 155 17.90 -2.05 3.68
N SER A 156 18.05 -1.90 4.99
CA SER A 156 18.31 -3.04 5.89
C SER A 156 16.98 -3.58 6.39
N PHE A 157 16.68 -4.85 6.09
CA PHE A 157 15.48 -5.52 6.57
C PHE A 157 15.70 -7.02 6.75
N SER A 158 14.83 -7.64 7.54
CA SER A 158 14.66 -9.08 7.61
C SER A 158 13.30 -9.45 7.06
N GLU A 159 13.19 -10.63 6.46
CA GLU A 159 11.92 -11.12 5.93
C GLU A 159 11.71 -12.60 6.22
N ARG A 160 10.45 -13.04 6.19
CA ARG A 160 10.05 -14.45 6.26
C ARG A 160 8.77 -14.68 5.49
N VAL A 161 8.62 -15.89 4.93
CA VAL A 161 7.32 -16.36 4.44
C VAL A 161 6.45 -16.72 5.63
N VAL A 162 5.24 -16.17 5.70
CA VAL A 162 4.26 -16.46 6.77
C VAL A 162 3.12 -17.36 6.29
N ALA A 163 2.77 -17.28 5.01
CA ALA A 163 1.76 -18.14 4.41
C ALA A 163 2.06 -18.40 2.93
N ARG A 164 1.51 -19.49 2.40
CA ARG A 164 1.52 -19.80 0.97
C ARG A 164 0.11 -20.07 0.48
N PHE A 165 -0.14 -19.77 -0.78
CA PHE A 165 -1.42 -19.94 -1.43
C PHE A 165 -1.24 -20.72 -2.73
N ARG A 166 -2.27 -21.49 -3.09
CA ARG A 166 -2.35 -22.24 -4.33
C ARG A 166 -3.61 -21.88 -5.07
N ARG A 167 -3.45 -21.60 -6.36
CA ARG A 167 -4.56 -21.44 -7.29
C ARG A 167 -5.30 -22.76 -7.47
N HIS A 168 -6.60 -22.68 -7.74
CA HIS A 168 -7.32 -23.82 -8.29
C HIS A 168 -6.73 -24.20 -9.67
N PRO A 169 -6.57 -25.50 -10.00
CA PRO A 169 -5.96 -25.90 -11.27
C PRO A 169 -6.79 -25.52 -12.50
N ALA A 170 -8.12 -25.37 -12.35
CA ALA A 170 -9.04 -25.11 -13.45
C ALA A 170 -9.62 -23.69 -13.54
N ILE A 171 -9.57 -22.90 -12.45
CA ILE A 171 -10.18 -21.56 -12.40
C ILE A 171 -9.29 -20.61 -11.58
N GLN A 172 -9.41 -19.30 -11.78
CA GLN A 172 -8.53 -18.29 -11.18
C GLN A 172 -8.95 -17.88 -9.75
N ILE A 173 -9.11 -18.86 -8.86
CA ILE A 173 -9.41 -18.61 -7.45
C ILE A 173 -8.37 -19.26 -6.54
N THR A 174 -8.27 -18.79 -5.30
CA THR A 174 -7.50 -19.45 -4.25
C THR A 174 -8.20 -20.75 -3.85
N HIS A 175 -7.48 -21.87 -3.90
CA HIS A 175 -8.02 -23.20 -3.60
C HIS A 175 -7.50 -23.74 -2.27
N ARG A 176 -6.21 -23.52 -1.99
CA ARG A 176 -5.58 -23.99 -0.75
C ARG A 176 -4.64 -22.93 -0.23
N TRP A 177 -4.43 -22.97 1.07
CA TRP A 177 -3.43 -22.15 1.75
C TRP A 177 -2.64 -23.00 2.73
N CYS A 178 -1.51 -22.50 3.17
CA CYS A 178 -0.59 -23.17 4.06
C CYS A 178 0.03 -22.13 5.00
N ASP A 179 0.02 -22.40 6.31
CA ASP A 179 0.84 -21.65 7.26
C ASP A 179 2.28 -22.10 7.08
N ALA A 180 3.20 -21.15 6.91
CA ALA A 180 4.61 -21.49 6.68
C ALA A 180 5.25 -22.22 7.88
N CYS A 181 4.70 -22.06 9.08
CA CYS A 181 5.21 -22.71 10.30
C CYS A 181 4.84 -24.20 10.36
N ASP A 182 3.63 -24.59 9.94
CA ASP A 182 3.16 -25.97 10.03
C ASP A 182 3.36 -26.77 8.73
N GLY A 183 3.43 -26.09 7.57
CA GLY A 183 3.59 -26.71 6.27
C GLY A 183 2.35 -27.48 5.78
N ILE A 184 1.22 -27.38 6.47
CA ILE A 184 0.01 -28.15 6.20
C ILE A 184 -0.94 -27.36 5.29
N TRP A 185 -1.15 -27.89 4.09
CA TRP A 185 -2.10 -27.32 3.14
C TRP A 185 -3.55 -27.55 3.59
N LYS A 186 -4.28 -26.47 3.84
CA LYS A 186 -5.69 -26.45 4.23
C LYS A 186 -6.56 -25.96 3.06
N PRO A 187 -7.83 -26.39 2.95
CA PRO A 187 -8.77 -25.81 1.99
C PRO A 187 -8.94 -24.30 2.22
N TRP A 188 -9.06 -23.54 1.14
CA TRP A 188 -9.46 -22.13 1.19
C TRP A 188 -10.97 -22.02 0.97
N GLN A 189 -11.63 -21.21 1.79
CA GLN A 189 -13.05 -20.85 1.66
C GLN A 189 -13.17 -19.33 1.71
N GLU A 190 -13.58 -18.74 0.58
CA GLU A 190 -13.71 -17.30 0.41
C GLU A 190 -14.68 -16.69 1.44
N GLY A 191 -14.29 -15.58 2.06
CA GLY A 191 -15.08 -14.91 3.11
C GLY A 191 -15.18 -15.65 4.45
N ILE A 192 -14.65 -16.88 4.56
CA ILE A 192 -14.68 -17.70 5.78
C ILE A 192 -13.27 -17.90 6.34
N THR A 193 -12.29 -18.14 5.47
CA THR A 193 -10.92 -18.45 5.87
C THR A 193 -10.19 -17.17 6.28
N LEU A 194 -9.85 -17.06 7.57
CA LEU A 194 -9.04 -15.98 8.13
C LEU A 194 -7.80 -16.59 8.81
N PRO A 195 -6.67 -16.71 8.12
CA PRO A 195 -5.44 -17.25 8.69
C PRO A 195 -5.02 -16.48 9.95
N GLU A 196 -4.81 -17.18 11.06
CA GLU A 196 -4.35 -16.59 12.32
C GLU A 196 -2.87 -16.20 12.27
N CYS A 197 -2.08 -16.82 11.40
CA CYS A 197 -0.66 -16.52 11.19
C CYS A 197 -0.42 -15.18 10.48
N ILE A 198 -1.47 -14.45 10.09
CA ILE A 198 -1.43 -13.15 9.43
C ILE A 198 -2.16 -12.14 10.32
N PRO A 199 -1.60 -11.70 11.46
CA PRO A 199 -2.22 -10.66 12.27
C PRO A 199 -2.24 -9.31 11.53
N ASP A 200 -3.08 -8.38 11.97
CA ASP A 200 -2.93 -6.98 11.56
C ASP A 200 -1.62 -6.41 12.14
N LEU A 201 -0.89 -5.66 11.33
CA LEU A 201 0.35 -5.01 11.74
C LEU A 201 0.08 -3.67 12.42
N ASP A 202 0.84 -3.40 13.48
CA ASP A 202 0.77 -2.13 14.20
C ASP A 202 1.47 -1.01 13.41
N MET A 203 0.78 0.13 13.30
CA MET A 203 1.28 1.34 12.68
C MET A 203 1.60 2.44 13.72
N GLY A 204 1.79 2.08 14.99
CA GLY A 204 2.13 3.03 16.06
C GLY A 204 3.37 3.89 15.79
N TRP A 205 4.25 3.44 14.89
CA TRP A 205 5.41 4.21 14.40
C TRP A 205 5.03 5.48 13.64
N LEU A 206 3.80 5.60 13.12
CA LEU A 206 3.35 6.81 12.44
C LEU A 206 3.35 8.02 13.36
N GLY A 207 3.34 7.82 14.68
CA GLY A 207 3.57 8.89 15.65
C GLY A 207 2.58 10.05 15.53
N VAL A 208 1.46 9.86 14.82
CA VAL A 208 0.41 10.86 14.68
C VAL A 208 -0.21 11.01 16.06
N ARG A 209 0.37 11.92 16.84
CA ARG A 209 -0.40 12.66 17.82
C ARG A 209 -1.63 13.13 17.05
N SER A 210 -2.79 12.68 17.51
CA SER A 210 -4.14 12.77 16.94
C SER A 210 -4.60 14.11 16.33
N SER A 211 -3.74 15.12 16.16
CA SER A 211 -4.06 16.46 15.68
C SER A 211 -4.08 16.63 14.15
N LEU A 212 -3.65 15.63 13.36
CA LEU A 212 -3.63 15.78 11.89
C LEU A 212 -4.98 15.48 11.20
N CYS A 213 -6.00 15.03 11.95
CA CYS A 213 -7.33 14.71 11.38
C CYS A 213 -8.50 15.55 11.89
N THR A 214 -8.36 16.35 12.95
CA THR A 214 -9.54 17.00 13.58
C THR A 214 -9.90 18.37 13.01
N GLU A 215 -8.95 19.14 12.48
CA GLU A 215 -9.24 20.55 12.16
C GLU A 215 -10.14 20.74 10.92
N THR A 216 -10.11 19.84 9.93
CA THR A 216 -10.97 19.96 8.73
C THR A 216 -12.37 19.35 8.91
N GLU A 217 -12.53 18.35 9.77
CA GLU A 217 -13.86 17.79 10.05
C GLU A 217 -14.66 18.68 11.01
N GLU A 218 -13.99 19.29 12.00
CA GLU A 218 -14.66 20.21 12.93
C GLU A 218 -15.09 21.51 12.21
N GLU A 219 -14.28 22.05 11.29
CA GLU A 219 -14.70 23.18 10.43
C GLU A 219 -15.84 22.82 9.47
N ALA A 220 -15.85 21.59 8.92
CA ALA A 220 -16.94 21.11 8.07
C ALA A 220 -18.24 20.88 8.86
N LEU A 221 -18.16 20.35 10.09
CA LEU A 221 -19.32 20.20 10.97
C LEU A 221 -19.88 21.57 11.39
N LEU A 222 -19.00 22.51 11.78
CA LEU A 222 -19.37 23.87 12.17
C LEU A 222 -19.99 24.67 11.01
N ALA A 223 -19.48 24.50 9.80
CA ALA A 223 -20.06 25.12 8.60
C ALA A 223 -21.46 24.55 8.27
N THR A 224 -21.72 23.28 8.62
CA THR A 224 -23.02 22.63 8.39
C THR A 224 -24.06 23.05 9.44
N GLU A 225 -23.67 23.29 10.69
CA GLU A 225 -24.57 23.82 11.73
C GLU A 225 -24.96 25.29 11.49
N GLN A 226 -24.05 26.12 10.96
CA GLN A 226 -24.34 27.53 10.65
C GLN A 226 -25.23 27.74 9.42
N ALA A 227 -25.43 26.71 8.59
CA ALA A 227 -26.29 26.76 7.41
C ALA A 227 -27.75 26.32 7.66
N ARG A 228 -28.11 25.90 8.90
CA ARG A 228 -29.50 25.58 9.22
C ARG A 228 -30.34 26.86 9.29
N PRO A 229 -31.38 27.03 8.46
CA PRO A 229 -32.28 28.15 8.60
C PRO A 229 -32.99 28.07 9.96
N PRO A 230 -33.25 29.22 10.61
CA PRO A 230 -33.95 29.24 11.89
C PRO A 230 -35.33 28.59 11.74
N ALA A 231 -35.68 27.71 12.68
CA ALA A 231 -36.98 27.07 12.72
C ALA A 231 -38.06 28.16 12.75
N SER A 232 -38.94 28.16 11.75
CA SER A 232 -40.09 29.05 11.67
C SER A 232 -41.04 28.77 12.84
N ALA A 233 -41.25 29.80 13.67
CA ALA A 233 -42.24 29.82 14.74
C ALA A 233 -43.67 30.06 14.20
#